data_AF-A0A699VYA6-F1
#
_entry.id   AF-A0A699VYA6-F1
#
_cell.length_a   1.000
_cell.length_b   1.000
_cell.length_c   1.000
_cell.angle_alpha   90.00
_cell.angle_beta   90.00
_cell.angle_gamma   90.00
#
_symmetry.space_group_name_H-M   'P 1'
#
loop_
_entity.id
_entity.type
_entity.pdbx_description
1 polymer ?
#
loop_
_entity_poly.entity_id
_entity_poly.type
_entity_poly.pdbx_seq_one_letter_code
_entity_poly.pdbx_strand_id
1 'polypeptide(L)' 'MVVYQTDVKIAFLNGNLREEVYVSQSDMFVDPDKPNHMYKLKKALYGLKQAPRT' A
#
# COMPACT_ATOMS: atom_id res chain seq x y z
N MET A 1 -8.73 -32.85 5.38
CA MET A 1 -9.04 -31.43 5.14
C MET A 1 -7.74 -30.67 5.19
N VAL A 2 -7.26 -30.14 4.06
CA VAL A 2 -5.97 -29.43 3.99
C VAL A 2 -6.26 -27.94 4.13
N VAL A 3 -5.79 -27.33 5.21
CA VAL A 3 -5.87 -25.88 5.42
C VAL A 3 -4.59 -25.27 4.88
N TYR A 4 -4.70 -24.50 3.80
CA TYR A 4 -3.59 -23.71 3.28
C TYR A 4 -3.56 -22.39 4.05
N GLN A 5 -2.62 -22.28 4.98
CA GLN A 5 -2.39 -21.04 5.71
C GLN A 5 -1.54 -20.13 4.84
N THR A 6 -2.18 -19.22 4.10
CA THR A 6 -1.48 -18.13 3.42
C THR A 6 -1.14 -17.07 4.45
N ASP A 7 0.13 -16.67 4.50
CA ASP A 7 0.55 -15.54 5.32
C ASP A 7 -0.10 -14.26 4.77
N VAL A 8 -1.18 -13.83 5.44
CA VAL A 8 -2.03 -12.73 5.01
C VAL A 8 -1.22 -11.43 4.88
N LYS A 9 -0.14 -11.28 5.65
CA LYS A 9 0.74 -10.12 5.58
C LYS A 9 1.51 -10.09 4.27
N ILE A 10 2.06 -11.22 3.84
CA ILE A 10 2.80 -11.32 2.57
C ILE A 10 1.87 -11.18 1.37
N ALA A 11 0.69 -11.84 1.40
CA ALA A 11 -0.30 -11.73 0.35
C ALA A 11 -0.82 -10.30 0.19
N PHE A 12 -0.84 -9.51 1.27
CA PHE A 12 -1.26 -8.13 1.23
C PHE A 12 -0.17 -7.19 0.68
N LEU A 13 1.09 -7.34 1.11
CA LEU A 13 2.20 -6.53 0.57
C LEU A 13 2.46 -6.77 -0.93
N ASN A 14 2.13 -7.97 -1.42
CA ASN A 14 2.17 -8.30 -2.85
C ASN A 14 0.80 -8.28 -3.53
N GLY A 15 -0.25 -7.88 -2.81
CA GLY A 15 -1.61 -7.82 -3.34
C GLY A 15 -1.78 -6.63 -4.29
N ASN A 16 -2.47 -6.87 -5.40
CA ASN A 16 -2.90 -5.79 -6.28
C ASN A 16 -3.92 -4.91 -5.55
N LEU A 17 -3.74 -3.59 -5.67
CA LEU A 17 -4.72 -2.62 -5.22
C LEU A 17 -5.94 -2.67 -6.17
N ARG A 18 -7.13 -2.87 -5.61
CA ARG A 18 -8.39 -2.80 -6.36
C ARG A 18 -8.76 -1.36 -6.71
N GLU A 19 -8.32 -0.41 -5.90
CA GLU A 19 -8.61 1.03 -6.03
C GLU A 19 -7.32 1.79 -6.26
N GLU A 20 -7.41 2.96 -6.90
CA GLU A 20 -6.25 3.85 -7.05
C GLU A 20 -5.99 4.57 -5.73
N VAL A 21 -4.88 4.24 -5.09
CA VAL A 21 -4.47 4.90 -3.85
C VAL A 21 -3.33 5.85 -4.13
N TYR A 22 -3.52 7.11 -3.76
CA TYR A 22 -2.50 8.16 -3.81
C TYR A 22 -2.07 8.52 -2.39
N VAL A 23 -0.77 8.74 -2.20
CA VAL A 23 -0.20 9.17 -0.91
C VAL A 23 0.56 10.48 -1.09
N SER A 24 0.43 11.36 -0.10
CA SER A 24 1.25 12.56 -0.01
C SER A 24 2.71 12.19 0.21
N GLN A 25 3.61 13.06 -0.20
CA GLN A 25 5.02 12.90 0.10
C GLN A 25 5.24 13.03 1.61
N SER A 26 6.17 12.26 2.14
CA SER A 26 6.61 12.46 3.52
C SER A 26 7.47 13.71 3.60
N ASP A 27 7.41 14.44 4.72
CA ASP A 27 8.15 15.68 4.94
C ASP A 27 9.68 15.54 4.75
N MET A 28 10.23 14.33 4.93
CA MET A 28 11.65 14.04 4.75
C MET A 28 12.05 13.61 3.32
N PHE A 29 11.08 13.41 2.41
CA PHE A 29 11.30 12.94 1.04
C PHE A 29 10.41 13.71 0.05
N VAL A 30 10.29 15.03 0.24
CA VAL A 30 9.61 15.89 -0.72
C VAL A 30 10.52 16.10 -1.92
N ASP A 31 10.01 15.77 -3.10
CA ASP A 31 10.63 16.06 -4.38
C ASP A 31 10.70 17.59 -4.57
N PRO A 32 11.90 18.19 -4.65
CA PRO A 32 12.06 19.64 -4.75
C PRO A 32 11.52 20.22 -6.06
N ASP A 33 11.49 19.44 -7.14
CA ASP A 33 10.95 19.87 -8.43
C ASP A 33 9.43 19.74 -8.50
N LYS A 34 8.85 18.89 -7.63
CA LYS A 34 7.41 18.58 -7.62
C LYS A 34 6.86 18.48 -6.20
N PRO A 35 6.89 19.57 -5.41
CA PRO A 35 6.57 19.53 -3.98
C PRO A 35 5.12 19.12 -3.67
N ASN A 36 4.19 19.38 -4.59
CA ASN A 36 2.76 19.09 -4.40
C ASN A 36 2.32 17.77 -5.06
N HIS A 37 3.26 16.98 -5.59
CA HIS A 37 2.93 15.72 -6.27
C HIS A 37 2.51 14.65 -5.25
N MET A 38 1.51 13.86 -5.62
CA MET A 38 1.11 12.68 -4.86
C MET A 38 1.58 11.42 -5.57
N TYR A 39 2.08 10.44 -4.83
CA TYR A 39 2.55 9.18 -5.39
C TYR A 39 1.43 8.16 -5.48
N LYS A 40 1.30 7.50 -6.63
CA LYS A 40 0.38 6.38 -6.81
C LYS A 40 1.00 5.09 -6.30
N LEU A 41 0.30 4.42 -5.39
CA LEU A 41 0.71 3.11 -4.91
C LEU A 41 0.45 2.05 -5.97
N LYS A 42 1.47 1.22 -6.24
CA LYS A 42 1.37 0.07 -7.16
C LYS A 42 1.01 -1.24 -6.45
N LYS A 43 1.25 -1.31 -5.14
CA LYS A 43 1.01 -2.48 -4.29
C LYS A 43 0.37 -2.03 -2.98
N ALA A 44 -0.36 -2.94 -2.35
CA ALA A 44 -0.95 -2.69 -1.05
C ALA A 44 0.14 -2.54 0.03
N LEU A 45 -0.01 -1.53 0.88
CA LEU A 45 0.86 -1.28 2.03
C LEU A 45 0.12 -1.59 3.32
N TYR A 46 0.76 -2.31 4.24
CA TYR A 46 0.20 -2.68 5.53
C TYR A 46 -0.40 -1.46 6.26
N GLY A 47 -1.60 -1.62 6.82
CA GLY A 47 -2.28 -0.57 7.59
C GLY A 47 -3.13 0.42 6.78
N LEU A 48 -3.16 0.33 5.45
CA LEU A 48 -4.15 1.04 4.62
C LEU A 48 -5.57 0.76 5.13
N LYS A 49 -6.46 1.75 5.12
CA LYS A 49 -7.86 1.56 5.59
C LYS A 49 -8.62 0.50 4.77
N GLN A 50 -8.28 0.38 3.49
CA GLN A 50 -8.79 -0.64 2.57
C GLN A 50 -8.11 -2.01 2.79
N ALA A 51 -7.01 -2.05 3.56
CA ALA A 51 -6.42 -3.30 4.01
C ALA A 51 -7.32 -3.93 5.07
N PRO A 52 -7.51 -5.25 5.05
CA PRO A 52 -7.98 -5.97 6.22
C PRO A 52 -7.03 -5.67 7.39
N ARG A 53 -7.55 -5.04 8.45
CA ARG A 53 -6.85 -4.90 9.74
C ARG A 53 -7.16 -6.16 10.57
N THR A 54 -6.64 -7.29 10.12
CA THR A 54 -6.68 -8.54 10.87
C THR A 54 -5.48 -8.65 11.77
#